data_AF-A0A7K0XHG6-F1
#
_entry.id   AF-A0A7K0XHG6-F1
#
_cell.length_a   1.000
_cell.length_b   1.000
_cell.length_c   1.000
_cell.angle_alpha   90.00
_cell.angle_beta   90.00
_cell.angle_gamma   90.00
#
_symmetry.space_group_name_H-M   'P 1'
#
loop_
_entity.id
_entity.type
_entity.pdbx_description
1 polymer ?
#
loop_
_entity_poly.entity_id
_entity_poly.type
_entity_poly.pdbx_seq_one_letter_code
_entity_poly.pdbx_strand_id
1 'polypeptide(L)'
;MIIVEDFGQVEGTPAHAWRLHGSDGLSIRVTDYGARLTELHVPDSNGETADVVLGFDNVESYVESPSYFGATVGRYGNRISRGEFRLLGRDYQVDRNEGNNHLHGGRSGWDSRLWSADVDEQSNSITFRTHSADGEMGFPGACDVMSTYQLEDRKLRIIMQAIPSEATIINMVHHSYYNLAGHASGSVLDQLMRLPSEFYVPVDSELMPTGEVLTVNDTNYDFRVMRAIGARFADLPALGTDVFPGGSGYDHNWCLQGGSAPLIEAAEILDPASGRRMTLSSTEPGVQMYTGGYLHDQIIGKGSQAYCQYAGFTLETQKFPDSPRLLHFPTTTVMAGDTYRHEMLLEFSTS
;
A
#
# COMPACT_ATOMS: atom_id res chain seq x y z
N MET A 1 -16.53 -6.70 -19.04
CA MET A 1 -15.79 -7.83 -19.64
C MET A 1 -14.41 -7.80 -19.03
N ILE A 2 -13.99 -8.91 -18.43
CA ILE A 2 -12.66 -9.05 -17.83
C ILE A 2 -11.76 -9.72 -18.87
N ILE A 3 -10.65 -9.07 -19.23
CA ILE A 3 -9.75 -9.54 -20.29
C ILE A 3 -8.47 -10.06 -19.64
N VAL A 4 -8.06 -11.28 -19.97
CA VAL A 4 -6.78 -11.86 -19.55
C VAL A 4 -5.69 -11.56 -20.58
N GLU A 5 -4.50 -11.21 -20.09
CA GLU A 5 -3.33 -10.81 -20.87
C GLU A 5 -2.10 -11.62 -20.39
N ASP A 6 -1.21 -11.98 -21.31
CA ASP A 6 0.13 -12.47 -20.95
C ASP A 6 0.93 -11.32 -20.30
N PHE A 7 1.64 -11.61 -19.21
CA PHE A 7 2.41 -10.60 -18.48
C PHE A 7 3.90 -10.93 -18.32
N GLY A 8 4.37 -11.98 -18.99
CA GLY A 8 5.74 -12.47 -18.91
C GLY A 8 5.87 -13.72 -18.04
N GLN A 9 7.05 -13.97 -17.49
CA GLN A 9 7.36 -15.19 -16.74
C GLN A 9 8.15 -14.90 -15.45
N VAL A 10 7.83 -15.64 -14.41
CA VAL A 10 8.58 -15.69 -13.15
C VAL A 10 9.24 -17.06 -13.06
N GLU A 11 10.58 -17.10 -13.15
CA GLU A 11 11.37 -18.35 -13.11
C GLU A 11 10.88 -19.42 -14.11
N GLY A 12 10.45 -18.99 -15.30
CA GLY A 12 9.91 -19.87 -16.34
C GLY A 12 8.44 -20.26 -16.17
N THR A 13 7.77 -19.79 -15.11
CA THR A 13 6.33 -19.95 -14.90
C THR A 13 5.58 -18.75 -15.49
N PRO A 14 4.57 -18.94 -16.36
CA PRO A 14 3.79 -17.83 -16.90
C PRO A 14 3.10 -17.00 -15.81
N ALA A 15 3.18 -15.68 -15.94
CA ALA A 15 2.42 -14.71 -15.16
C ALA A 15 1.36 -14.06 -16.06
N HIS A 16 0.23 -13.69 -15.48
CA HIS A 16 -0.89 -13.12 -16.21
C HIS A 16 -1.34 -11.79 -15.60
N ALA A 17 -1.99 -10.98 -16.41
CA ALA A 17 -2.68 -9.79 -15.99
C ALA A 17 -4.16 -9.83 -16.42
N TRP A 18 -5.02 -9.13 -15.69
CA TRP A 18 -6.44 -9.01 -15.97
C TRP A 18 -6.83 -7.55 -15.98
N ARG A 19 -7.53 -7.15 -17.04
CA ARG A 19 -8.10 -5.82 -17.18
C ARG A 19 -9.58 -5.85 -16.82
N LEU A 20 -9.96 -5.02 -15.85
CA LEU A 20 -11.35 -4.80 -15.46
C LEU A 20 -11.75 -3.39 -15.88
N HIS A 21 -12.98 -3.26 -16.41
CA HIS A 21 -13.53 -1.99 -16.85
C HIS A 21 -14.72 -1.62 -15.96
N GLY A 22 -14.72 -0.39 -15.45
CA GLY A 22 -15.80 0.21 -14.68
C GLY A 22 -16.64 1.14 -15.55
N SER A 23 -17.32 2.11 -14.93
CA SER A 23 -18.05 3.16 -15.66
C SER A 23 -17.13 4.32 -16.04
N ASP A 24 -17.60 5.13 -17.00
CA ASP A 24 -17.03 6.44 -17.33
C ASP A 24 -15.54 6.44 -17.69
N GLY A 25 -15.00 5.34 -18.21
CA GLY A 25 -13.58 5.22 -18.58
C GLY A 25 -12.64 4.83 -17.43
N LEU A 26 -13.16 4.55 -16.23
CA LEU A 26 -12.38 3.93 -15.16
C LEU A 26 -12.01 2.50 -15.57
N SER A 27 -10.73 2.15 -15.48
CA SER A 27 -10.31 0.76 -15.63
C SER A 27 -9.07 0.45 -14.81
N ILE A 28 -8.89 -0.82 -14.48
CA ILE A 28 -7.71 -1.30 -13.76
C ILE A 28 -7.06 -2.44 -14.53
N ARG A 29 -5.77 -2.66 -14.28
CA ARG A 29 -5.06 -3.88 -14.64
C ARG A 29 -4.41 -4.45 -13.39
N VAL A 30 -4.64 -5.73 -13.13
CA VAL A 30 -4.12 -6.44 -11.96
C VAL A 30 -3.42 -7.72 -12.37
N THR A 31 -2.41 -8.19 -11.63
CA THR A 31 -1.62 -9.39 -11.99
C THR A 31 -1.57 -10.40 -10.86
N ASP A 32 -1.39 -11.66 -11.22
CA ASP A 32 -1.21 -12.79 -10.29
C ASP A 32 0.14 -12.75 -9.57
N TYR A 33 1.11 -11.97 -10.05
CA TYR A 33 2.34 -11.72 -9.31
C TYR A 33 2.12 -10.69 -8.19
N GLY A 34 2.15 -11.14 -6.93
CA GLY A 34 1.96 -10.32 -5.74
C GLY A 34 0.54 -9.76 -5.59
N ALA A 35 -0.43 -10.30 -6.33
CA ALA A 35 -1.78 -9.76 -6.45
C ALA A 35 -1.78 -8.24 -6.67
N ARG A 36 -0.97 -7.75 -7.62
CA ARG A 36 -0.63 -6.33 -7.79
C ARG A 36 -1.66 -5.55 -8.62
N LEU A 37 -1.86 -4.28 -8.31
CA LEU A 37 -2.46 -3.27 -9.20
C LEU A 37 -1.35 -2.65 -10.08
N THR A 38 -1.36 -2.93 -11.38
CA THR A 38 -0.31 -2.47 -12.30
C THR A 38 -0.70 -1.23 -13.08
N GLU A 39 -1.99 -1.02 -13.32
CA GLU A 39 -2.55 0.17 -13.98
C GLU A 39 -3.87 0.57 -13.33
N LEU A 40 -4.13 1.88 -13.24
CA LEU A 40 -5.39 2.46 -12.78
C LEU A 40 -5.67 3.69 -13.63
N HIS A 41 -6.54 3.52 -14.61
CA HIS A 41 -6.87 4.52 -15.62
C HIS A 41 -8.08 5.33 -15.16
N VAL A 42 -7.89 6.62 -14.89
CA VAL A 42 -8.93 7.52 -14.36
C VAL A 42 -9.16 8.68 -15.35
N PRO A 43 -10.40 8.99 -15.74
CA PRO A 43 -10.70 10.15 -16.58
C PRO A 43 -10.58 11.46 -15.79
N ASP A 44 -10.14 12.52 -16.46
CA ASP A 44 -10.12 13.88 -15.93
C ASP A 44 -11.41 14.66 -16.23
N SER A 45 -11.43 15.95 -15.89
CA SER A 45 -12.57 16.85 -16.13
C SER A 45 -12.93 17.06 -17.61
N ASN A 46 -12.00 16.79 -18.54
CA ASN A 46 -12.21 16.85 -20.00
C ASN A 46 -12.56 15.48 -20.60
N GLY A 47 -12.55 14.41 -19.80
CA GLY A 47 -12.75 13.04 -20.24
C GLY A 47 -11.48 12.35 -20.75
N GLU A 48 -10.31 12.97 -20.59
CA GLU A 48 -9.03 12.35 -20.93
C GLU A 48 -8.57 11.42 -19.80
N THR A 49 -8.29 10.17 -20.14
CA THR A 49 -7.89 9.14 -19.19
C THR A 49 -6.37 9.08 -19.07
N ALA A 50 -5.88 8.99 -17.83
CA ALA A 50 -4.48 8.70 -17.54
C ALA A 50 -4.35 7.56 -16.54
N ASP A 51 -3.28 6.79 -16.67
CA ASP A 51 -2.87 5.82 -15.66
C ASP A 51 -2.24 6.54 -14.47
N VAL A 52 -2.90 6.49 -13.32
CA VAL A 52 -2.54 7.26 -12.12
C VAL A 52 -1.77 6.45 -11.09
N VAL A 53 -1.28 5.26 -11.41
CA VAL A 53 -0.38 4.48 -10.52
C VAL A 53 0.98 4.23 -11.16
N LEU A 54 2.04 4.26 -10.34
CA LEU A 54 3.36 3.83 -10.79
C LEU A 54 3.41 2.30 -10.92
N GLY A 55 4.31 1.81 -11.77
CA GLY A 55 4.48 0.39 -12.04
C GLY A 55 5.41 0.13 -13.22
N PHE A 56 5.43 -1.12 -13.68
CA PHE A 56 6.22 -1.60 -14.82
C PHE A 56 5.35 -2.26 -15.88
N ASP A 57 5.88 -2.39 -17.10
CA ASP A 57 5.15 -2.94 -18.25
C ASP A 57 5.05 -4.49 -18.26
N ASN A 58 5.94 -5.18 -17.53
CA ASN A 58 6.04 -6.65 -17.49
C ASN A 58 6.43 -7.17 -16.09
N VAL A 59 6.19 -8.46 -15.84
CA VAL A 59 6.45 -9.09 -14.53
C VAL A 59 7.94 -9.18 -14.19
N GLU A 60 8.82 -9.34 -15.17
CA GLU A 60 10.26 -9.47 -14.95
C GLU A 60 10.82 -8.21 -14.26
N SER A 61 10.34 -7.03 -14.68
CA SER A 61 10.72 -5.76 -14.06
C SER A 61 10.23 -5.64 -12.61
N TYR A 62 9.08 -6.24 -12.27
CA TYR A 62 8.62 -6.35 -10.88
C TYR A 62 9.47 -7.32 -10.06
N VAL A 63 9.96 -8.41 -10.65
CA VAL A 63 10.84 -9.39 -9.98
C VAL A 63 12.22 -8.79 -9.68
N GLU A 64 12.76 -7.98 -10.60
CA GLU A 64 14.08 -7.36 -10.43
C GLU A 64 14.08 -6.12 -9.52
N SER A 65 12.91 -5.48 -9.37
CA SER A 65 12.78 -4.25 -8.60
C SER A 65 12.59 -4.51 -7.11
N PRO A 66 13.28 -3.76 -6.22
CA PRO A 66 12.99 -3.78 -4.79
C PRO A 66 11.71 -3.00 -4.42
N SER A 67 11.00 -2.43 -5.40
CA SER A 67 9.82 -1.58 -5.16
C SER A 67 8.53 -2.40 -5.01
N TYR A 68 7.71 -2.04 -4.04
CA TYR A 68 6.42 -2.68 -3.78
C TYR A 68 5.26 -2.19 -4.67
N PHE A 69 5.54 -1.58 -5.83
CA PHE A 69 4.53 -0.94 -6.68
C PHE A 69 3.28 -1.82 -6.85
N GLY A 70 2.18 -1.35 -6.28
CA GLY A 70 0.85 -1.93 -6.41
C GLY A 70 0.61 -3.24 -5.67
N ALA A 71 1.55 -3.74 -4.88
CA ALA A 71 1.48 -5.10 -4.34
C ALA A 71 0.57 -5.25 -3.14
N THR A 72 0.03 -6.47 -2.98
CA THR A 72 -0.49 -6.92 -1.69
C THR A 72 0.68 -7.47 -0.86
N VAL A 73 1.00 -6.74 0.20
CA VAL A 73 2.12 -6.97 1.11
C VAL A 73 1.67 -7.70 2.36
N GLY A 74 2.47 -8.67 2.80
CA GLY A 74 2.31 -9.38 4.06
C GLY A 74 3.37 -10.45 4.27
N ARG A 75 3.38 -11.18 5.39
CA ARG A 75 2.32 -11.27 6.42
C ARG A 75 2.14 -10.01 7.27
N TYR A 76 3.18 -9.20 7.41
CA TYR A 76 3.16 -7.94 8.16
C TYR A 76 3.70 -6.78 7.31
N GLY A 77 2.81 -5.87 6.92
CA GLY A 77 3.13 -4.62 6.26
C GLY A 77 3.79 -3.63 7.23
N ASN A 78 4.70 -2.81 6.68
CA ASN A 78 5.57 -1.90 7.41
C ASN A 78 6.56 -2.63 8.34
N ARG A 79 7.09 -1.93 9.35
CA ARG A 79 8.26 -2.37 10.12
C ARG A 79 7.91 -3.12 11.40
N ILE A 80 8.77 -4.06 11.78
CA ILE A 80 8.87 -4.64 13.13
C ILE A 80 10.30 -4.44 13.64
N SER A 81 10.46 -3.76 14.77
CA SER A 81 11.77 -3.45 15.33
C SER A 81 12.52 -4.74 15.63
N ARG A 82 13.76 -4.83 15.15
CA ARG A 82 14.63 -6.01 15.28
C ARG A 82 14.09 -7.30 14.63
N GLY A 83 12.94 -7.24 13.95
CA GLY A 83 12.21 -8.44 13.54
C GLY A 83 11.83 -9.36 14.70
N GLU A 84 11.66 -8.82 15.90
CA GLU A 84 11.41 -9.58 17.12
C GLU A 84 10.04 -9.20 17.70
N PHE A 85 9.21 -10.18 18.01
CA PHE A 85 7.94 -9.95 18.71
C PHE A 85 7.61 -11.11 19.66
N ARG A 86 6.68 -10.86 20.58
CA ARG A 86 6.19 -11.86 21.53
C ARG A 86 4.70 -12.11 21.32
N LEU A 87 4.34 -13.37 21.10
CA LEU A 87 2.96 -13.79 20.88
C LEU A 87 2.60 -14.93 21.82
N LEU A 88 1.52 -14.75 22.59
CA LEU A 88 1.02 -15.73 23.57
C LEU A 88 2.11 -16.29 24.49
N GLY A 89 3.01 -15.41 24.94
CA GLY A 89 4.09 -15.75 25.86
C GLY A 89 5.35 -16.33 25.21
N ARG A 90 5.36 -16.58 23.90
CA ARG A 90 6.51 -17.09 23.13
C ARG A 90 7.16 -15.99 22.29
N ASP A 91 8.49 -16.00 22.24
CA ASP A 91 9.27 -15.06 21.43
C ASP A 91 9.48 -15.62 20.02
N TYR A 92 9.36 -14.76 19.02
CA TYR A 92 9.53 -15.08 17.60
C TYR A 92 10.54 -14.12 16.96
N GLN A 93 11.31 -14.65 16.01
CA GLN A 93 12.22 -13.90 15.17
C GLN A 93 11.78 -14.07 13.72
N VAL A 94 11.44 -12.96 13.07
CA VAL A 94 11.20 -12.90 11.63
C VAL A 94 12.45 -12.43 10.89
N ASP A 95 12.45 -12.62 9.57
CA ASP A 95 13.54 -12.16 8.70
C ASP A 95 13.82 -10.67 8.89
N ARG A 96 15.08 -10.28 8.80
CA ARG A 96 15.52 -8.88 8.89
C ARG A 96 16.04 -8.42 7.55
N ASN A 97 15.18 -7.84 6.74
CA ASN A 97 15.46 -7.42 5.37
C ASN A 97 15.82 -5.94 5.24
N GLU A 98 15.70 -5.15 6.30
CA GLU A 98 16.04 -3.72 6.30
C GLU A 98 16.92 -3.39 7.50
N GLY A 99 18.25 -3.47 7.32
CA GLY A 99 19.21 -3.29 8.41
C GLY A 99 18.96 -4.27 9.55
N ASN A 100 18.66 -3.75 10.73
CA ASN A 100 18.31 -4.57 11.89
C ASN A 100 16.82 -4.94 11.95
N ASN A 101 15.96 -4.33 11.14
CA ASN A 101 14.51 -4.43 11.25
C ASN A 101 13.92 -5.39 10.21
N HIS A 102 12.67 -5.78 10.44
CA HIS A 102 11.83 -6.45 9.46
C HIS A 102 10.98 -5.42 8.75
N LEU A 103 10.77 -5.58 7.44
CA LEU A 103 9.95 -4.71 6.62
C LEU A 103 9.09 -5.55 5.66
N HIS A 104 7.78 -5.26 5.60
CA HIS A 104 6.89 -5.71 4.52
C HIS A 104 6.85 -7.23 4.29
N GLY A 105 6.91 -8.03 5.37
CA GLY A 105 6.86 -9.49 5.27
C GLY A 105 8.21 -10.17 5.02
N GLY A 106 9.29 -9.39 4.85
CA GLY A 106 10.66 -9.88 4.70
C GLY A 106 11.11 -10.03 3.25
N ARG A 107 12.30 -10.61 3.03
CA ARG A 107 12.90 -10.84 1.69
C ARG A 107 12.06 -11.63 0.68
N SER A 108 11.08 -12.41 1.13
CA SER A 108 10.22 -13.24 0.26
C SER A 108 8.77 -13.17 0.75
N GLY A 109 8.30 -11.92 0.92
CA GLY A 109 6.94 -11.58 1.30
C GLY A 109 5.89 -12.08 0.30
N TRP A 110 4.63 -11.75 0.56
CA TRP A 110 3.54 -12.18 -0.31
C TRP A 110 3.49 -11.43 -1.66
N ASP A 111 4.16 -10.29 -1.74
CA ASP A 111 4.28 -9.43 -2.91
C ASP A 111 5.15 -10.03 -4.03
N SER A 112 6.00 -11.00 -3.70
CA SER A 112 6.99 -11.59 -4.61
C SER A 112 6.63 -13.02 -5.05
N ARG A 113 5.33 -13.35 -5.15
CA ARG A 113 4.82 -14.70 -5.44
C ARG A 113 3.85 -14.68 -6.59
N LEU A 114 3.74 -15.81 -7.30
CA LEU A 114 2.56 -16.06 -8.14
C LEU A 114 1.41 -16.57 -7.27
N TRP A 115 0.23 -15.99 -7.47
CA TRP A 115 -1.02 -16.33 -6.82
C TRP A 115 -1.92 -17.05 -7.82
N SER A 116 -2.86 -17.88 -7.35
CA SER A 116 -3.95 -18.33 -8.21
C SER A 116 -4.99 -17.21 -8.35
N ALA A 117 -5.73 -17.19 -9.46
CA ALA A 117 -6.73 -16.17 -9.75
C ALA A 117 -8.09 -16.81 -10.03
N ASP A 118 -9.14 -16.22 -9.45
CA ASP A 118 -10.54 -16.61 -9.63
C ASP A 118 -11.34 -15.38 -10.08
N VAL A 119 -11.90 -15.43 -11.28
CA VAL A 119 -12.61 -14.31 -11.92
C VAL A 119 -14.11 -14.47 -11.72
N ASP A 120 -14.78 -13.41 -11.29
CA ASP A 120 -16.23 -13.32 -11.24
C ASP A 120 -16.72 -12.16 -12.11
N GLU A 121 -17.19 -12.50 -13.31
CA GLU A 121 -17.71 -11.52 -14.26
C GLU A 121 -19.03 -10.87 -13.80
N GLN A 122 -19.82 -11.52 -12.93
CA GLN A 122 -21.10 -10.98 -12.49
C GLN A 122 -20.91 -9.81 -11.54
N SER A 123 -19.94 -9.94 -10.61
CA SER A 123 -19.58 -8.88 -9.67
C SER A 123 -18.49 -7.95 -10.20
N ASN A 124 -18.01 -8.17 -11.42
CA ASN A 124 -16.85 -7.49 -12.03
C ASN A 124 -15.66 -7.47 -11.06
N SER A 125 -15.28 -8.66 -10.60
CA SER A 125 -14.21 -8.83 -9.62
C SER A 125 -13.27 -9.97 -9.96
N ILE A 126 -12.10 -9.94 -9.34
CA ILE A 126 -11.10 -11.00 -9.39
C ILE A 126 -10.50 -11.19 -8.01
N THR A 127 -10.38 -12.44 -7.58
CA THR A 127 -9.78 -12.83 -6.30
C THR A 127 -8.50 -13.59 -6.54
N PHE A 128 -7.39 -13.04 -6.05
CA PHE A 128 -6.12 -13.74 -5.99
C PHE A 128 -6.02 -14.54 -4.69
N ARG A 129 -5.43 -15.75 -4.75
CA ARG A 129 -5.23 -16.60 -3.58
C ARG A 129 -3.81 -17.18 -3.52
N THR A 130 -3.24 -17.24 -2.32
CA THR A 130 -1.99 -17.96 -2.07
C THR A 130 -2.00 -18.62 -0.69
N HIS A 131 -1.04 -19.49 -0.45
CA HIS A 131 -0.84 -20.17 0.83
C HIS A 131 0.55 -19.85 1.36
N SER A 132 0.59 -19.34 2.60
CA SER A 132 1.80 -19.07 3.36
C SER A 132 2.04 -20.22 4.33
N ALA A 133 3.18 -20.90 4.25
CA ALA A 133 3.45 -22.05 5.12
C ALA A 133 3.68 -21.63 6.59
N ASP A 134 3.59 -22.58 7.53
CA ASP A 134 4.06 -22.36 8.90
C ASP A 134 5.57 -22.11 8.93
N GLY A 135 6.00 -21.16 9.76
CA GLY A 135 7.40 -20.74 9.89
C GLY A 135 7.91 -19.89 8.73
N GLU A 136 7.08 -19.61 7.72
CA GLU A 136 7.47 -18.81 6.57
C GLU A 136 7.88 -17.39 7.00
N MET A 137 9.08 -16.96 6.59
CA MET A 137 9.71 -15.71 7.02
C MET A 137 9.83 -15.55 8.56
N GLY A 138 9.66 -16.63 9.33
CA GLY A 138 9.67 -16.68 10.78
C GLY A 138 8.32 -16.51 11.47
N PHE A 139 7.22 -16.37 10.72
CA PHE A 139 5.88 -16.23 11.28
C PHE A 139 5.25 -17.59 11.65
N PRO A 140 4.61 -17.73 12.83
CA PRO A 140 3.94 -18.97 13.21
C PRO A 140 2.60 -19.16 12.50
N GLY A 141 2.22 -20.41 12.26
CA GLY A 141 0.97 -20.81 11.62
C GLY A 141 1.02 -20.69 10.11
N ALA A 142 0.50 -21.69 9.41
CA ALA A 142 0.18 -21.56 7.99
C ALA A 142 -0.97 -20.57 7.81
N CYS A 143 -1.11 -19.96 6.63
CA CYS A 143 -2.12 -18.95 6.38
C CYS A 143 -2.63 -19.00 4.94
N ASP A 144 -3.94 -19.12 4.79
CA ASP A 144 -4.61 -18.92 3.49
C ASP A 144 -4.88 -17.43 3.30
N VAL A 145 -4.42 -16.89 2.18
CA VAL A 145 -4.40 -15.45 1.92
C VAL A 145 -5.17 -15.15 0.65
N MET A 146 -5.97 -14.08 0.68
CA MET A 146 -6.75 -13.60 -0.46
C MET A 146 -6.62 -12.10 -0.66
N SER A 147 -6.65 -11.66 -1.91
CA SER A 147 -6.77 -10.25 -2.31
C SER A 147 -7.77 -10.14 -3.44
N THR A 148 -8.93 -9.53 -3.16
CA THR A 148 -10.01 -9.34 -4.13
C THR A 148 -10.02 -7.90 -4.63
N TYR A 149 -10.00 -7.72 -5.94
CA TYR A 149 -10.24 -6.45 -6.61
C TYR A 149 -11.62 -6.47 -7.24
N GLN A 150 -12.44 -5.49 -6.91
CA GLN A 150 -13.77 -5.33 -7.48
C GLN A 150 -13.91 -3.90 -8.00
N LEU A 151 -14.41 -3.79 -9.23
CA LEU A 151 -14.60 -2.50 -9.89
C LEU A 151 -16.10 -2.30 -10.16
N GLU A 152 -16.70 -1.31 -9.52
CA GLU A 152 -18.13 -0.99 -9.64
C GLU A 152 -18.29 0.53 -9.83
N ASP A 153 -18.98 0.94 -10.89
CA ASP A 153 -19.08 2.33 -11.31
C ASP A 153 -17.71 3.03 -11.34
N ARG A 154 -17.54 4.09 -10.54
CA ARG A 154 -16.30 4.85 -10.34
C ARG A 154 -15.56 4.46 -9.06
N LYS A 155 -15.73 3.23 -8.58
CA LYS A 155 -15.19 2.75 -7.31
C LYS A 155 -14.35 1.51 -7.51
N LEU A 156 -13.13 1.55 -6.99
CA LEU A 156 -12.26 0.39 -6.85
C LEU A 156 -12.30 -0.06 -5.39
N ARG A 157 -12.77 -1.29 -5.15
CA ARG A 157 -12.75 -1.94 -3.86
C ARG A 157 -11.66 -2.99 -3.83
N ILE A 158 -10.82 -2.96 -2.79
CA ILE A 158 -9.76 -3.94 -2.55
C ILE A 158 -10.02 -4.59 -1.20
N ILE A 159 -10.20 -5.91 -1.17
CA ILE A 159 -10.47 -6.67 0.05
C ILE A 159 -9.32 -7.67 0.25
N MET A 160 -8.57 -7.46 1.32
CA MET A 160 -7.47 -8.32 1.75
C MET A 160 -7.92 -9.18 2.93
N GLN A 161 -7.73 -10.50 2.82
CA GLN A 161 -8.11 -11.45 3.85
C GLN A 161 -7.01 -12.46 4.10
N ALA A 162 -6.97 -12.94 5.34
CA ALA A 162 -6.04 -13.99 5.74
C ALA A 162 -6.65 -14.83 6.86
N ILE A 163 -6.48 -16.15 6.79
CA ILE A 163 -7.02 -17.11 7.76
C ILE A 163 -5.86 -17.98 8.24
N PRO A 164 -5.34 -17.77 9.46
CA PRO A 164 -4.20 -18.53 9.94
C PRO A 164 -4.62 -19.84 10.62
N SER A 165 -3.79 -20.87 10.54
CA SER A 165 -4.01 -22.18 11.19
C SER A 165 -3.65 -22.17 12.68
N GLU A 166 -2.85 -21.20 13.11
CA GLU A 166 -2.45 -20.94 14.49
C GLU A 166 -2.58 -19.45 14.79
N ALA A 167 -2.49 -19.05 16.06
CA ALA A 167 -2.40 -17.64 16.37
C ALA A 167 -1.13 -17.04 15.74
N THR A 168 -1.27 -15.91 15.05
CA THR A 168 -0.16 -15.22 14.37
C THR A 168 -0.39 -13.71 14.38
N ILE A 169 0.56 -12.93 13.85
CA ILE A 169 0.36 -11.51 13.58
C ILE A 169 0.11 -11.29 12.09
N ILE A 170 -0.88 -10.47 11.75
CA ILE A 170 -1.23 -10.12 10.37
C ILE A 170 -1.49 -8.62 10.27
N ASN A 171 -0.90 -7.98 9.27
CA ASN A 171 -1.15 -6.60 8.88
C ASN A 171 -1.00 -6.50 7.36
N MET A 172 -2.07 -6.70 6.59
CA MET A 172 -1.97 -6.67 5.13
C MET A 172 -2.04 -5.25 4.60
N VAL A 173 -1.20 -4.94 3.61
CA VAL A 173 -1.10 -3.62 2.99
C VAL A 173 -1.23 -3.73 1.48
N HIS A 174 -1.93 -2.78 0.85
CA HIS A 174 -1.86 -2.57 -0.60
C HIS A 174 -0.95 -1.38 -0.90
N HIS A 175 0.14 -1.59 -1.64
CA HIS A 175 1.26 -0.66 -1.74
C HIS A 175 1.33 0.06 -3.11
N SER A 176 0.19 0.56 -3.59
CA SER A 176 0.15 1.41 -4.79
C SER A 176 0.79 2.78 -4.54
N TYR A 177 1.54 3.25 -5.53
CA TYR A 177 2.03 4.63 -5.60
C TYR A 177 1.17 5.38 -6.59
N TYR A 178 0.49 6.41 -6.12
CA TYR A 178 -0.44 7.21 -6.90
C TYR A 178 0.21 8.52 -7.39
N ASN A 179 -0.23 8.94 -8.56
CA ASN A 179 -0.02 10.28 -9.11
C ASN A 179 -1.25 10.63 -9.96
N LEU A 180 -2.15 11.46 -9.44
CA LEU A 180 -3.42 11.75 -10.11
C LEU A 180 -3.27 12.57 -11.42
N ALA A 181 -2.14 13.23 -11.63
CA ALA A 181 -1.81 13.84 -12.92
C ALA A 181 -1.36 12.80 -13.98
N GLY A 182 -1.13 11.55 -13.57
CA GLY A 182 -0.63 10.44 -14.38
C GLY A 182 0.78 10.02 -13.97
N HIS A 183 1.10 8.73 -14.09
CA HIS A 183 2.36 8.15 -13.61
C HIS A 183 3.64 8.78 -14.21
N ALA A 184 3.52 9.39 -15.40
CA ALA A 184 4.62 10.06 -16.10
C ALA A 184 4.63 11.60 -15.95
N SER A 185 3.77 12.16 -15.09
CA SER A 185 3.63 13.61 -14.92
C SER A 185 4.72 14.27 -14.06
N GLY A 186 5.62 13.47 -13.47
CA GLY A 186 6.67 13.95 -12.58
C GLY A 186 6.20 14.05 -11.13
N SER A 187 6.51 15.16 -10.47
CA SER A 187 6.36 15.31 -9.02
C SER A 187 4.90 15.40 -8.55
N VAL A 188 4.56 14.75 -7.44
CA VAL A 188 3.24 14.83 -6.80
C VAL A 188 3.08 16.01 -5.84
N LEU A 189 4.13 16.80 -5.61
CA LEU A 189 4.16 17.77 -4.50
C LEU A 189 3.11 18.88 -4.59
N ASP A 190 2.64 19.21 -5.79
CA ASP A 190 1.60 20.21 -6.04
C ASP A 190 0.17 19.64 -5.93
N GLN A 191 0.01 18.31 -5.88
CA GLN A 191 -1.29 17.69 -5.62
C GLN A 191 -1.71 17.97 -4.18
N LEU A 192 -3.02 18.14 -4.00
CA LEU A 192 -3.59 18.47 -2.71
C LEU A 192 -4.07 17.21 -2.00
N MET A 193 -3.81 17.12 -0.70
CA MET A 193 -4.24 16.02 0.16
C MET A 193 -4.94 16.54 1.41
N ARG A 194 -5.96 15.80 1.84
CA ARG A 194 -6.61 15.91 3.15
C ARG A 194 -6.55 14.54 3.84
N LEU A 195 -6.11 14.52 5.09
CA LEU A 195 -6.13 13.36 5.98
C LEU A 195 -6.98 13.73 7.21
N PRO A 196 -8.19 13.17 7.38
CA PRO A 196 -9.09 13.50 8.50
C PRO A 196 -8.63 12.85 9.81
N SER A 197 -7.43 13.17 10.25
CA SER A 197 -6.79 12.60 11.44
C SER A 197 -6.24 13.69 12.35
N GLU A 198 -6.46 13.51 13.65
CA GLU A 198 -5.97 14.42 14.71
C GLU A 198 -4.58 14.03 15.22
N PHE A 199 -4.08 12.84 14.86
CA PHE A 199 -2.86 12.27 15.44
C PHE A 199 -2.01 11.53 14.41
N TYR A 200 -0.71 11.46 14.67
CA TYR A 200 0.23 10.68 13.89
C TYR A 200 1.23 9.96 14.80
N VAL A 201 1.91 8.97 14.24
CA VAL A 201 2.98 8.22 14.91
C VAL A 201 4.32 8.80 14.45
N PRO A 202 5.08 9.52 15.30
CA PRO A 202 6.43 9.96 14.97
C PRO A 202 7.39 8.76 14.90
N VAL A 203 8.45 8.91 14.12
CA VAL A 203 9.48 7.89 13.92
C VAL A 203 10.87 8.41 14.25
N ASP A 204 11.80 7.49 14.55
CA ASP A 204 13.21 7.79 14.74
C ASP A 204 14.00 7.82 13.41
N SER A 205 15.34 7.88 13.49
CA SER A 205 16.19 7.95 12.29
C SER A 205 16.24 6.65 11.49
N GLU A 206 15.84 5.51 12.09
CA GLU A 206 15.67 4.22 11.42
C GLU A 206 14.23 4.03 10.91
N LEU A 207 13.39 5.08 10.95
CA LEU A 207 11.96 5.06 10.59
C LEU A 207 11.12 4.11 11.47
N MET A 208 11.59 3.80 12.67
CA MET A 208 10.83 3.03 13.64
C MET A 208 9.94 3.96 14.48
N PRO A 209 8.69 3.58 14.78
CA PRO A 209 7.85 4.32 15.70
C PRO A 209 8.52 4.55 17.05
N THR A 210 8.43 5.77 17.58
CA THR A 210 8.95 6.06 18.93
C THR A 210 8.07 5.44 20.04
N GLY A 211 6.87 4.99 19.69
CA GLY A 211 5.81 4.57 20.61
C GLY A 211 4.85 5.69 21.01
N GLU A 212 5.14 6.94 20.64
CA GLU A 212 4.25 8.07 20.91
C GLU A 212 3.09 8.15 19.88
N VAL A 213 2.03 8.83 20.28
CA VAL A 213 0.93 9.25 19.40
C VAL A 213 0.76 10.75 19.62
N LEU A 214 1.23 11.55 18.68
CA LEU A 214 1.27 13.01 18.81
C LEU A 214 0.13 13.65 18.03
N THR A 215 -0.39 14.78 18.53
CA THR A 215 -1.38 15.54 17.77
C THR A 215 -0.74 16.16 16.54
N VAL A 216 -1.49 16.22 15.44
CA VAL A 216 -1.06 16.95 14.24
C VAL A 216 -1.24 18.47 14.42
N ASN A 217 -2.03 18.92 15.40
CA ASN A 217 -2.36 20.33 15.58
C ASN A 217 -1.11 21.19 15.78
N ASP A 218 -1.03 22.29 15.03
CA ASP A 218 0.13 23.20 15.02
C ASP A 218 1.47 22.53 14.61
N THR A 219 1.40 21.44 13.83
CA THR A 219 2.59 20.76 13.28
C THR A 219 2.61 20.74 11.75
N ASN A 220 3.75 20.33 11.18
CA ASN A 220 3.89 20.12 9.73
C ASN A 220 3.09 18.90 9.21
N TYR A 221 2.57 18.07 10.11
CA TYR A 221 1.79 16.87 9.80
C TYR A 221 0.27 17.15 9.75
N ASP A 222 -0.16 18.41 9.89
CA ASP A 222 -1.57 18.80 9.84
C ASP A 222 -2.10 18.87 8.39
N PHE A 223 -2.72 17.77 7.97
CA PHE A 223 -3.47 17.62 6.72
C PHE A 223 -4.98 17.56 6.93
N ARG A 224 -5.51 17.99 8.10
CA ARG A 224 -6.97 17.96 8.36
C ARG A 224 -7.77 18.81 7.37
N VAL A 225 -7.11 19.81 6.78
CA VAL A 225 -7.62 20.61 5.66
C VAL A 225 -6.75 20.34 4.44
N MET A 226 -7.41 20.30 3.28
CA MET A 226 -6.79 20.12 1.97
C MET A 226 -5.57 21.03 1.78
N ARG A 227 -4.40 20.44 1.49
CA ARG A 227 -3.12 21.15 1.35
C ARG A 227 -2.22 20.45 0.34
N ALA A 228 -1.40 21.22 -0.38
CA ALA A 228 -0.39 20.65 -1.26
C ALA A 228 0.57 19.74 -0.48
N ILE A 229 0.84 18.55 -1.00
CA ILE A 229 1.69 17.53 -0.36
C ILE A 229 3.05 18.12 0.03
N GLY A 230 3.66 18.90 -0.85
CA GLY A 230 4.98 19.51 -0.63
C GLY A 230 5.01 20.73 0.28
N ALA A 231 3.86 21.26 0.72
CA ALA A 231 3.76 22.61 1.30
C ALA A 231 4.56 22.86 2.60
N ARG A 232 5.05 21.81 3.26
CA ARG A 232 5.81 21.87 4.53
C ARG A 232 7.12 21.09 4.49
N PHE A 233 7.55 20.59 3.33
CA PHE A 233 8.74 19.74 3.22
C PHE A 233 10.00 20.41 3.74
N ALA A 234 10.17 21.71 3.51
CA ALA A 234 11.33 22.48 3.99
C ALA A 234 11.42 22.54 5.51
N ASP A 235 10.31 22.31 6.22
CA ASP A 235 10.21 22.37 7.67
C ASP A 235 10.20 20.96 8.31
N LEU A 236 10.30 19.89 7.51
CA LEU A 236 10.33 18.52 8.03
C LEU A 236 11.71 18.18 8.59
N PRO A 237 11.76 17.38 9.68
CA PRO A 237 13.01 16.79 10.11
C PRO A 237 13.56 15.86 9.02
N ALA A 238 14.88 15.81 8.88
CA ALA A 238 15.54 14.80 8.07
C ALA A 238 15.46 13.45 8.79
N LEU A 239 14.43 12.66 8.48
CA LEU A 239 14.21 11.30 9.00
C LEU A 239 14.49 10.28 7.89
N GLY A 240 14.91 9.08 8.27
CA GLY A 240 15.23 7.99 7.33
C GLY A 240 16.53 8.15 6.55
N THR A 241 17.29 9.24 6.74
CA THR A 241 18.57 9.46 6.04
C THR A 241 19.64 8.42 6.40
N ASP A 242 19.52 7.78 7.56
CA ASP A 242 20.43 6.71 7.99
C ASP A 242 20.16 5.39 7.24
N VAL A 243 18.93 5.20 6.75
CA VAL A 243 18.48 4.01 6.00
C VAL A 243 18.55 4.26 4.49
N PHE A 244 18.11 5.44 4.06
CA PHE A 244 18.01 5.84 2.66
C PHE A 244 18.67 7.22 2.45
N PRO A 245 19.98 7.25 2.13
CA PRO A 245 20.70 8.49 1.89
C PRO A 245 20.04 9.35 0.80
N GLY A 246 19.81 10.62 1.09
CA GLY A 246 19.16 11.57 0.16
C GLY A 246 17.62 11.52 0.16
N GLY A 247 17.03 10.58 0.91
CA GLY A 247 15.61 10.49 1.15
C GLY A 247 15.06 11.60 2.03
N SER A 248 13.85 12.08 1.73
CA SER A 248 13.12 13.03 2.58
C SER A 248 11.63 13.06 2.25
N GLY A 249 10.85 13.83 3.01
CA GLY A 249 9.40 13.94 2.87
C GLY A 249 8.66 13.19 3.97
N TYR A 250 7.39 12.91 3.76
CA TYR A 250 6.62 12.08 4.69
C TYR A 250 6.87 10.60 4.41
N ASP A 251 7.13 9.85 5.47
CA ASP A 251 7.01 8.40 5.59
C ASP A 251 6.45 8.07 7.00
N HIS A 252 5.19 8.42 7.24
CA HIS A 252 4.58 8.33 8.59
C HIS A 252 3.19 7.72 8.55
N ASN A 253 2.77 7.18 9.69
CA ASN A 253 1.42 6.66 9.92
C ASN A 253 0.54 7.73 10.59
N TRP A 254 -0.53 8.14 9.93
CA TRP A 254 -1.61 8.91 10.55
C TRP A 254 -2.61 7.97 11.22
N CYS A 255 -3.11 8.38 12.39
CA CYS A 255 -4.03 7.59 13.20
C CYS A 255 -5.47 7.96 12.84
N LEU A 256 -6.18 7.09 12.13
CA LEU A 256 -7.55 7.33 11.71
C LEU A 256 -8.53 7.19 12.89
N GLN A 257 -9.56 8.04 12.91
CA GLN A 257 -10.61 7.98 13.94
C GLN A 257 -11.60 6.86 13.60
N GLY A 258 -11.41 5.70 14.23
CA GLY A 258 -12.23 4.51 14.00
C GLY A 258 -11.40 3.38 13.42
N GLY A 259 -11.87 2.14 13.58
CA GLY A 259 -11.20 0.98 13.03
C GLY A 259 -12.04 -0.28 13.15
N SER A 260 -11.67 -1.28 12.36
CA SER A 260 -12.24 -2.64 12.27
C SER A 260 -13.74 -2.68 11.93
N ALA A 261 -14.16 -1.83 10.98
CA ALA A 261 -15.52 -1.63 10.45
C ALA A 261 -16.44 -0.72 11.29
N PRO A 262 -17.28 0.13 10.65
CA PRO A 262 -17.47 0.30 9.20
C PRO A 262 -16.27 0.98 8.49
N LEU A 263 -16.34 1.11 7.16
CA LEU A 263 -15.40 1.94 6.39
C LEU A 263 -15.41 3.38 6.90
N ILE A 264 -14.22 3.96 7.08
CA ILE A 264 -14.02 5.36 7.42
C ILE A 264 -13.16 6.05 6.36
N GLU A 265 -13.38 7.33 6.12
CA GLU A 265 -12.53 8.11 5.22
C GLU A 265 -11.10 8.18 5.78
N ALA A 266 -10.13 7.72 5.00
CA ALA A 266 -8.72 7.72 5.33
C ALA A 266 -7.98 8.91 4.70
N ALA A 267 -8.36 9.28 3.48
CA ALA A 267 -7.75 10.39 2.76
C ALA A 267 -8.64 10.91 1.62
N GLU A 268 -8.40 12.14 1.21
CA GLU A 268 -8.91 12.72 -0.03
C GLU A 268 -7.75 13.40 -0.77
N ILE A 269 -7.65 13.17 -2.08
CA ILE A 269 -6.59 13.70 -2.94
C ILE A 269 -7.21 14.38 -4.15
N LEU A 270 -6.65 15.52 -4.53
CA LEU A 270 -7.03 16.27 -5.72
C LEU A 270 -5.77 16.65 -6.50
N ASP A 271 -5.74 16.36 -7.78
CA ASP A 271 -4.86 17.07 -8.72
C ASP A 271 -5.60 18.29 -9.31
N PRO A 272 -5.21 19.53 -8.97
CA PRO A 272 -5.88 20.72 -9.47
C PRO A 272 -5.80 20.89 -10.99
N ALA A 273 -4.78 20.31 -11.65
CA ALA A 273 -4.55 20.51 -13.08
C ALA A 273 -5.52 19.67 -13.94
N SER A 274 -5.65 18.39 -13.64
CA SER A 274 -6.61 17.50 -14.32
C SER A 274 -8.04 17.61 -13.75
N GLY A 275 -8.15 18.00 -12.48
CA GLY A 275 -9.41 17.93 -11.72
C GLY A 275 -9.73 16.52 -11.22
N ARG A 276 -8.84 15.53 -11.40
CA ARG A 276 -9.04 14.18 -10.84
C ARG A 276 -9.02 14.23 -9.32
N ARG A 277 -10.03 13.60 -8.70
CA ARG A 277 -10.17 13.47 -7.26
C ARG A 277 -10.31 12.01 -6.87
N MET A 278 -9.62 11.61 -5.80
CA MET A 278 -9.70 10.29 -5.20
C MET A 278 -10.05 10.43 -3.72
N THR A 279 -11.12 9.76 -3.27
CA THR A 279 -11.40 9.57 -1.85
C THR A 279 -11.07 8.13 -1.49
N LEU A 280 -10.20 7.93 -0.50
CA LEU A 280 -9.85 6.62 0.04
C LEU A 280 -10.58 6.43 1.37
N SER A 281 -11.34 5.35 1.49
CA SER A 281 -11.90 4.86 2.75
C SER A 281 -11.34 3.49 3.10
N SER A 282 -11.23 3.18 4.39
CA SER A 282 -10.72 1.89 4.86
C SER A 282 -11.34 1.43 6.18
N THR A 283 -11.23 0.13 6.47
CA THR A 283 -11.54 -0.46 7.78
C THR A 283 -10.36 -0.42 8.75
N GLU A 284 -9.16 -0.02 8.32
CA GLU A 284 -7.96 0.00 9.16
C GLU A 284 -7.85 1.28 10.01
N PRO A 285 -7.19 1.22 11.18
CA PRO A 285 -7.08 2.34 12.11
C PRO A 285 -5.99 3.34 11.73
N GLY A 286 -5.16 3.06 10.73
CA GLY A 286 -4.06 3.92 10.31
C GLY A 286 -3.92 4.00 8.79
N VAL A 287 -3.22 5.04 8.34
CA VAL A 287 -2.78 5.18 6.95
C VAL A 287 -1.32 5.64 6.92
N GLN A 288 -0.45 4.86 6.29
CA GLN A 288 0.90 5.30 5.95
C GLN A 288 0.80 6.23 4.75
N MET A 289 1.29 7.45 4.90
CA MET A 289 1.58 8.32 3.75
C MET A 289 3.08 8.32 3.56
N TYR A 290 3.52 7.71 2.46
CA TYR A 290 4.90 7.82 1.98
C TYR A 290 4.95 8.59 0.66
N THR A 291 5.77 9.62 0.59
CA THR A 291 5.78 10.58 -0.53
C THR A 291 6.73 10.20 -1.67
N GLY A 292 7.24 8.97 -1.72
CA GLY A 292 8.17 8.56 -2.78
C GLY A 292 9.55 9.22 -2.65
N GLY A 293 9.94 9.62 -1.43
CA GLY A 293 11.19 10.31 -1.14
C GLY A 293 12.47 9.54 -1.43
N TYR A 294 12.38 8.22 -1.56
CA TYR A 294 13.49 7.30 -1.86
C TYR A 294 13.48 6.82 -3.33
N LEU A 295 12.52 7.28 -4.13
CA LEU A 295 12.53 7.03 -5.57
C LEU A 295 13.69 7.78 -6.23
N HIS A 296 14.25 7.21 -7.30
CA HIS A 296 15.38 7.77 -8.01
C HIS A 296 15.33 7.44 -9.50
N ASP A 297 16.02 8.23 -10.31
CA ASP A 297 15.96 8.24 -11.78
C ASP A 297 16.41 6.92 -12.46
N GLN A 298 17.00 5.98 -11.72
CA GLN A 298 17.34 4.65 -12.23
C GLN A 298 16.16 3.67 -12.19
N ILE A 299 15.06 4.03 -11.53
CA ILE A 299 13.82 3.25 -11.55
C ILE A 299 13.10 3.59 -12.86
N ILE A 300 13.25 2.72 -13.86
CA ILE A 300 12.60 2.87 -15.17
C ILE A 300 11.27 2.12 -15.16
N GLY A 301 10.18 2.87 -15.07
CA GLY A 301 8.81 2.38 -15.05
C GLY A 301 8.19 2.17 -16.43
N LYS A 302 6.86 2.05 -16.42
CA LYS A 302 6.00 1.97 -17.61
C LYS A 302 6.36 3.00 -18.67
N GLY A 303 6.37 2.59 -19.94
CA GLY A 303 6.64 3.47 -21.07
C GLY A 303 8.07 4.04 -21.07
N SER A 304 9.02 3.36 -20.41
CA SER A 304 10.40 3.83 -20.22
C SER A 304 10.53 5.15 -19.45
N GLN A 305 9.55 5.48 -18.60
CA GLN A 305 9.57 6.68 -17.78
C GLN A 305 10.43 6.48 -16.53
N ALA A 306 11.39 7.38 -16.29
CA ALA A 306 12.11 7.41 -15.02
C ALA A 306 11.19 7.91 -13.88
N TYR A 307 11.12 7.17 -12.78
CA TYR A 307 10.42 7.57 -11.56
C TYR A 307 11.39 8.18 -10.56
N CYS A 308 11.56 9.50 -10.67
CA CYS A 308 12.40 10.27 -9.77
C CYS A 308 11.76 10.44 -8.38
N GLN A 309 12.52 11.06 -7.47
CA GLN A 309 12.03 11.45 -6.15
C GLN A 309 10.69 12.19 -6.26
N TYR A 310 9.72 11.76 -5.45
CA TYR A 310 8.35 12.28 -5.43
C TYR A 310 7.52 12.03 -6.70
N ALA A 311 7.88 11.07 -7.55
CA ALA A 311 7.06 10.72 -8.73
C ALA A 311 5.68 10.15 -8.37
N GLY A 312 5.51 9.62 -7.16
CA GLY A 312 4.26 9.07 -6.65
C GLY A 312 4.23 9.06 -5.13
N PHE A 313 3.04 8.99 -4.54
CA PHE A 313 2.84 8.81 -3.09
C PHE A 313 2.04 7.54 -2.79
N THR A 314 2.23 6.94 -1.62
CA THR A 314 1.42 5.81 -1.14
C THR A 314 0.41 6.29 -0.11
N LEU A 315 -0.68 5.53 0.01
CA LEU A 315 -1.66 5.62 1.09
C LEU A 315 -1.99 4.20 1.53
N GLU A 316 -1.13 3.64 2.37
CA GLU A 316 -1.22 2.26 2.83
C GLU A 316 -2.08 2.25 4.09
N THR A 317 -3.36 1.90 3.98
CA THR A 317 -4.19 1.73 5.17
C THR A 317 -3.77 0.46 5.90
N GLN A 318 -3.62 0.52 7.23
CA GLN A 318 -2.96 -0.53 7.99
C GLN A 318 -3.21 -0.42 9.50
N LYS A 319 -2.84 -1.47 10.26
CA LYS A 319 -2.48 -1.32 11.68
C LYS A 319 -1.18 -0.54 11.80
N PHE A 320 -0.93 0.07 12.95
CA PHE A 320 0.25 0.92 13.12
C PHE A 320 1.55 0.11 13.00
N PRO A 321 2.62 0.68 12.44
CA PRO A 321 3.91 0.02 12.42
C PRO A 321 4.36 -0.39 13.82
N ASP A 322 5.10 -1.50 13.91
CA ASP A 322 5.64 -2.06 15.16
C ASP A 322 4.62 -2.39 16.29
N SER A 323 3.32 -2.48 15.96
CA SER A 323 2.25 -2.86 16.91
C SER A 323 2.52 -4.14 17.72
N PRO A 324 3.17 -5.21 17.19
CA PRO A 324 3.55 -6.38 17.98
C PRO A 324 4.47 -6.10 19.18
N ARG A 325 5.19 -4.97 19.17
CA ARG A 325 6.08 -4.54 20.25
C ARG A 325 5.49 -3.41 21.09
N LEU A 326 4.66 -2.58 20.48
CA LEU A 326 4.01 -1.42 21.10
C LEU A 326 2.57 -1.77 21.49
N LEU A 327 2.40 -2.46 22.62
CA LEU A 327 1.13 -3.11 23.00
C LEU A 327 -0.06 -2.15 23.22
N HIS A 328 0.15 -0.84 23.31
CA HIS A 328 -0.91 0.16 23.35
C HIS A 328 -1.40 0.57 21.94
N PHE A 329 -0.74 0.13 20.88
CA PHE A 329 -1.22 0.27 19.50
C PHE A 329 -2.30 -0.77 19.17
N PRO A 330 -3.09 -0.57 18.09
CA PRO A 330 -4.07 -1.55 17.65
C PRO A 330 -3.46 -2.94 17.43
N THR A 331 -4.07 -3.97 18.02
CA THR A 331 -3.57 -5.34 17.91
C THR A 331 -3.54 -5.83 16.46
N THR A 332 -2.46 -6.53 16.12
CA THR A 332 -2.27 -7.26 14.86
C THR A 332 -2.42 -8.78 15.05
N THR A 333 -2.75 -9.23 16.27
CA THR A 333 -2.91 -10.66 16.57
C THR A 333 -4.20 -11.19 15.97
N VAL A 334 -4.11 -12.30 15.24
CA VAL A 334 -5.24 -13.03 14.66
C VAL A 334 -5.19 -14.46 15.19
N MET A 335 -6.30 -14.95 15.74
CA MET A 335 -6.37 -16.29 16.30
C MET A 335 -6.58 -17.34 15.21
N ALA A 336 -6.27 -18.59 15.54
CA ALA A 336 -6.46 -19.73 14.63
C ALA A 336 -7.90 -19.82 14.13
N GLY A 337 -8.09 -19.87 12.81
CA GLY A 337 -9.39 -19.97 12.16
C GLY A 337 -10.19 -18.65 12.08
N ASP A 338 -9.77 -17.60 12.78
CA ASP A 338 -10.39 -16.28 12.64
C ASP A 338 -9.98 -15.64 11.31
N THR A 339 -10.91 -14.90 10.70
CA THR A 339 -10.64 -14.19 9.45
C THR A 339 -10.11 -12.79 9.75
N TYR A 340 -8.85 -12.53 9.40
CA TYR A 340 -8.38 -11.17 9.17
C TYR A 340 -9.08 -10.60 7.94
N ARG A 341 -9.57 -9.36 8.03
CA ARG A 341 -10.20 -8.67 6.91
C ARG A 341 -9.88 -7.18 6.94
N HIS A 342 -9.28 -6.71 5.85
CA HIS A 342 -8.98 -5.31 5.58
C HIS A 342 -9.62 -4.93 4.25
N GLU A 343 -10.43 -3.89 4.25
CA GLU A 343 -11.05 -3.37 3.04
C GLU A 343 -10.62 -1.92 2.77
N MET A 344 -10.30 -1.64 1.52
CA MET A 344 -10.08 -0.32 0.95
C MET A 344 -11.16 -0.02 -0.09
N LEU A 345 -11.68 1.19 -0.09
CA LEU A 345 -12.58 1.70 -1.12
C LEU A 345 -12.02 3.00 -1.67
N LEU A 346 -11.66 3.01 -2.95
CA LEU A 346 -11.19 4.18 -3.67
C LEU A 346 -12.33 4.67 -4.56
N GLU A 347 -12.79 5.89 -4.34
CA GLU A 347 -13.87 6.51 -5.10
C GLU A 347 -13.31 7.66 -5.93
N PHE A 348 -13.57 7.64 -7.24
CA PHE A 348 -13.04 8.62 -8.17
C PHE A 348 -14.11 9.60 -8.63
N SER A 349 -13.77 10.88 -8.64
CA SER A 349 -14.62 11.95 -9.17
C SER A 349 -13.76 12.98 -9.90
N THR A 350 -14.42 13.95 -10.53
CA THR A 350 -13.78 15.11 -11.15
C THR A 350 -14.33 16.39 -10.53
N SER A 351 -13.52 17.44 -10.44
CA SER A 351 -13.92 18.76 -9.93
C SER A 351 -13.95 19.84 -10.99
#